data_AF-A0A4Q7IYU6-F1
#
_entry.id   AF-A0A4Q7IYU6-F1
#
_cell.length_a   1.000
_cell.length_b   1.000
_cell.length_c   1.000
_cell.angle_alpha   90.00
_cell.angle_beta   90.00
_cell.angle_gamma   90.00
#
_symmetry.space_group_name_H-M   'P 1'
#
loop_
_entity.id
_entity.type
_entity.pdbx_description
1 polymer ?
#
loop_
_entity_poly.entity_id
_entity_poly.type
_entity_poly.pdbx_seq_one_letter_code
_entity_poly.pdbx_strand_id
1 'polypeptide(L)'
;MFRVLVRGKFDGLDEAQKASLRGSGGPMFSAEGSFTFDSNVTAFTFRCQVPAGPDDDERVARERATEALRAHGLPYRDLAFSVTDMRDIRVRRKR
;
A
#
# COMPACT_ATOMS: atom_id res chain seq x y z
N MET A 1 10.54 8.49 7.13
CA MET A 1 9.44 8.21 6.18
C MET A 1 9.47 6.73 5.90
N PHE A 2 8.34 6.04 6.07
CA PHE A 2 8.18 4.66 5.63
C PHE A 2 7.50 4.62 4.27
N ARG A 3 7.98 3.75 3.39
CA ARG A 3 7.27 3.39 2.17
C ARG A 3 6.68 2.02 2.37
N VAL A 4 5.36 1.92 2.32
CA VAL A 4 4.66 0.65 2.41
C VAL A 4 4.10 0.30 1.05
N LEU A 5 4.44 -0.91 0.62
CA LEU A 5 3.99 -1.54 -0.60
C LEU A 5 3.14 -2.73 -0.20
N VAL A 6 1.84 -2.67 -0.49
CA VAL A 6 0.95 -3.81 -0.31
C VAL A 6 0.61 -4.34 -1.68
N ARG A 7 1.00 -5.57 -1.97
CA ARG A 7 0.62 -6.27 -3.19
C ARG A 7 -0.47 -7.25 -2.84
N GLY A 8 -1.51 -7.30 -3.67
CA GLY A 8 -2.63 -8.20 -3.48
C GLY A 8 -3.27 -8.55 -4.79
N LYS A 9 -4.19 -9.50 -4.74
CA LYS A 9 -5.11 -9.77 -5.84
C LYS A 9 -6.49 -9.32 -5.42
N PHE A 10 -7.26 -8.80 -6.37
CA PHE A 10 -8.66 -8.52 -6.13
C PHE A 10 -9.45 -9.83 -6.18
N ASP A 11 -10.44 -9.95 -5.31
CA ASP A 11 -11.32 -11.12 -5.26
C ASP A 11 -12.74 -10.66 -5.61
N GLY A 12 -13.17 -10.89 -6.85
CA GLY A 12 -14.54 -10.53 -7.27
C GLY A 12 -14.83 -9.02 -7.32
N LEU A 13 -13.91 -8.22 -7.87
CA LEU A 13 -14.16 -6.81 -8.16
C LEU A 13 -15.29 -6.61 -9.17
N ASP A 14 -16.27 -5.77 -8.85
CA ASP A 14 -17.31 -5.34 -9.78
C ASP A 14 -16.78 -4.31 -10.80
N GLU A 15 -17.37 -4.25 -11.99
CA GLU A 15 -16.97 -3.30 -13.04
C GLU A 15 -17.07 -1.84 -12.58
N ALA A 16 -18.02 -1.50 -11.72
CA ALA A 16 -18.15 -0.14 -11.15
C ALA A 16 -16.96 0.23 -10.24
N GLN A 17 -16.46 -0.75 -9.47
CA GLN A 17 -15.28 -0.58 -8.61
C GLN A 17 -14.01 -0.48 -9.45
N LYS A 18 -13.88 -1.28 -10.52
CA LYS A 18 -12.76 -1.18 -11.48
C LYS A 18 -12.72 0.19 -12.16
N ALA A 19 -13.86 0.73 -12.58
CA ALA A 19 -13.96 2.06 -13.19
C ALA A 19 -13.53 3.18 -12.22
N SER A 20 -13.97 3.09 -10.97
CA SER A 20 -13.56 4.03 -9.90
C SER A 20 -12.06 3.99 -9.63
N LEU A 21 -11.45 2.80 -9.64
CA LEU A 21 -9.99 2.64 -9.53
C LEU A 21 -9.25 3.19 -10.75
N ARG A 22 -9.76 2.98 -11.97
CA ARG A 22 -9.15 3.54 -13.18
C ARG A 22 -9.05 5.06 -13.17
N GLY A 23 -9.99 5.74 -12.51
CA GLY A 23 -9.98 7.20 -12.38
C GLY A 23 -9.02 7.75 -11.32
N SER A 24 -8.60 6.92 -10.35
CA SER A 24 -7.86 7.35 -9.15
C SER A 24 -6.49 6.70 -8.97
N GLY A 25 -6.12 5.77 -9.86
CA GLY A 25 -4.87 5.03 -9.80
C GLY A 25 -3.65 5.82 -10.30
N GLY A 26 -2.52 5.68 -9.60
CA GLY A 26 -1.25 6.33 -9.97
C GLY A 26 -0.04 5.56 -9.45
N PRO A 27 1.15 5.69 -10.09
CA PRO A 27 2.36 5.00 -9.66
C PRO A 27 3.10 5.69 -8.50
N MET A 28 2.66 6.89 -8.10
CA MET A 28 3.30 7.68 -7.05
C MET A 28 2.88 7.20 -5.65
N PHE A 29 3.76 7.37 -4.66
CA PHE A 29 3.42 7.15 -3.26
C PHE A 29 2.67 8.39 -2.76
N SER A 30 1.47 8.20 -2.21
CA SER A 30 0.71 9.27 -1.55
C SER A 30 0.51 8.98 -0.06
N ALA A 31 0.30 10.03 0.74
CA ALA A 31 0.03 9.88 2.18
C ALA A 31 -1.30 9.15 2.41
N GLU A 32 -2.29 9.39 1.55
CA GLU A 32 -3.57 8.67 1.51
C GLU A 32 -3.44 7.25 0.91
N GLY A 33 -2.32 6.99 0.22
CA GLY A 33 -2.07 5.76 -0.51
C GLY A 33 -2.62 5.78 -1.93
N SER A 34 -1.87 5.18 -2.86
CA SER A 34 -2.23 5.11 -4.27
C SER A 34 -2.28 3.66 -4.71
N PHE A 35 -3.36 3.29 -5.41
CA PHE A 35 -3.46 1.97 -6.01
C PHE A 35 -2.91 2.01 -7.43
N THR A 36 -2.21 0.95 -7.78
CA THR A 36 -1.82 0.67 -9.15
C THR A 36 -2.24 -0.75 -9.44
N PHE A 37 -3.01 -0.94 -10.50
CA PHE A 37 -3.53 -2.24 -10.90
C PHE A 37 -2.92 -2.65 -12.24
N ASP A 38 -2.91 -3.95 -12.50
CA ASP A 38 -2.62 -4.46 -13.83
C ASP A 38 -3.74 -4.09 -14.82
N SER A 39 -3.45 -4.14 -16.13
CA SER A 39 -4.43 -3.91 -17.20
C SER A 39 -5.73 -4.71 -17.03
N ASN A 40 -5.63 -5.93 -16.46
CA ASN A 40 -6.77 -6.80 -16.21
C ASN A 40 -7.47 -6.56 -14.85
N VAL A 41 -6.96 -5.65 -14.03
CA VAL A 41 -7.46 -5.36 -12.67
C VAL A 41 -7.61 -6.62 -11.81
N THR A 42 -6.70 -7.58 -11.99
CA THR A 42 -6.64 -8.84 -11.24
C THR A 42 -5.69 -8.73 -10.04
N ALA A 43 -4.56 -8.08 -10.23
CA ALA A 43 -3.59 -7.77 -9.19
C ALA A 43 -3.53 -6.26 -8.97
N PHE A 44 -3.32 -5.88 -7.71
CA PHE A 44 -3.06 -4.50 -7.33
C PHE A 44 -1.82 -4.37 -6.47
N THR A 45 -1.27 -3.17 -6.52
CA THR A 45 -0.21 -2.70 -5.68
C THR A 45 -0.67 -1.39 -5.06
N PHE A 46 -0.94 -1.42 -3.77
CA PHE A 46 -1.16 -0.23 -2.96
C PHE A 46 0.18 0.31 -2.48
N ARG A 47 0.41 1.59 -2.69
CA ARG A 47 1.62 2.32 -2.31
C ARG A 47 1.22 3.46 -1.40
N CYS A 48 1.52 3.35 -0.11
CA CYS A 48 1.36 4.46 0.81
C CYS A 48 2.69 4.89 1.40
N GLN A 49 2.81 6.18 1.66
CA GLN A 49 3.93 6.75 2.37
C GLN A 49 3.45 7.19 3.74
N VAL A 50 4.02 6.60 4.78
CA VAL A 50 3.69 6.93 6.16
C VAL A 50 4.80 7.84 6.68
N PRO A 51 4.47 9.06 7.16
CA PRO A 51 5.47 9.88 7.84
C PRO A 51 6.00 9.07 9.04
N ALA A 52 7.32 8.96 9.15
CA ALA A 52 7.91 8.23 10.26
C ALA A 52 8.17 9.22 11.39
N GLY A 53 7.44 9.11 12.49
CA GLY A 53 7.79 9.75 13.75
C GLY A 53 9.05 9.15 14.36
N PRO A 54 9.68 9.82 15.33
CA PRO A 54 10.91 9.35 15.98
C PRO A 54 10.76 7.98 16.67
N ASP A 55 9.58 7.66 17.21
CA ASP A 55 9.25 6.39 17.86
C ASP A 55 8.44 5.44 16.97
N ASP A 56 8.12 5.83 15.73
CA ASP A 56 7.38 4.93 14.85
C ASP A 56 8.30 3.83 14.33
N ASP A 57 7.79 2.61 14.37
CA ASP A 57 8.41 1.39 13.85
C ASP A 57 7.69 0.87 12.60
N GLU A 58 8.29 -0.13 11.96
CA GLU A 58 7.71 -0.82 10.80
C GLU A 58 6.27 -1.33 11.05
N ARG A 59 5.96 -1.71 12.30
CA ARG A 59 4.62 -2.17 12.70
C ARG A 59 3.58 -1.07 12.58
N VAL A 60 3.90 0.14 13.04
CA VAL A 60 3.00 1.30 12.94
C VAL A 60 2.75 1.65 11.48
N ALA A 61 3.79 1.62 10.65
CA ALA A 61 3.65 1.82 9.21
C ALA A 61 2.74 0.76 8.56
N ARG A 62 2.87 -0.52 8.95
CA ARG A 62 2.01 -1.60 8.48
C ARG A 62 0.56 -1.43 8.93
N GLU A 63 0.32 -1.04 10.18
CA GLU A 63 -1.03 -0.78 10.71
C GLU A 63 -1.69 0.38 9.97
N ARG A 64 -0.99 1.50 9.78
CA ARG A 64 -1.49 2.64 9.00
C ARG A 64 -1.80 2.28 7.55
N ALA A 65 -0.91 1.49 6.92
CA ALA A 65 -1.17 0.98 5.57
C ALA A 65 -2.38 0.06 5.51
N THR A 66 -2.60 -0.75 6.54
CA THR A 66 -3.75 -1.66 6.65
C THR A 66 -5.04 -0.87 6.89
N GLU A 67 -5.01 0.16 7.74
CA GLU A 67 -6.13 1.07 7.99
C GLU A 67 -6.54 1.80 6.71
N ALA A 68 -5.57 2.36 5.98
CA ALA A 68 -5.81 2.97 4.68
C ALA A 68 -6.40 1.94 3.70
N LEU A 69 -5.81 0.75 3.58
CA LEU A 69 -6.32 -0.32 2.71
C LEU A 69 -7.76 -0.72 3.09
N ARG A 70 -8.08 -0.82 4.38
CA ARG A 70 -9.43 -1.14 4.87
C ARG A 70 -10.43 -0.02 4.60
N ALA A 71 -10.01 1.25 4.66
CA ALA A 71 -10.87 2.38 4.34
C ALA A 71 -11.38 2.35 2.89
N HIS A 72 -10.62 1.72 1.97
CA HIS A 72 -11.08 1.51 0.60
C HIS A 72 -12.16 0.42 0.47
N GLY A 73 -12.31 -0.47 1.45
CA GLY A 73 -13.41 -1.45 1.50
C GLY A 73 -13.47 -2.43 0.33
N LEU A 74 -12.35 -2.66 -0.35
CA LEU A 74 -12.30 -3.51 -1.55
C LEU A 74 -12.11 -4.99 -1.18
N PRO A 75 -12.71 -5.93 -1.92
CA PRO A 75 -12.46 -7.34 -1.70
C PRO A 75 -11.09 -7.74 -2.28
N TYR A 76 -10.23 -8.25 -1.41
CA TYR A 76 -8.86 -8.63 -1.75
C TYR A 76 -8.45 -9.97 -1.14
N ARG A 77 -7.48 -10.63 -1.79
CA ARG A 77 -6.87 -11.89 -1.37
C ARG A 77 -5.37 -11.86 -1.60
N ASP A 78 -4.66 -12.80 -0.96
CA ASP A 78 -3.22 -13.01 -1.12
C ASP A 78 -2.40 -11.72 -0.91
N LEU A 79 -2.60 -11.07 0.24
CA LEU A 79 -1.93 -9.82 0.58
C LEU A 79 -0.48 -10.06 1.03
N ALA A 80 0.46 -9.42 0.33
CA ALA A 80 1.86 -9.33 0.68
C ALA A 80 2.21 -7.88 1.05
N PHE A 81 2.63 -7.67 2.30
CA PHE A 81 3.07 -6.37 2.80
C PHE A 81 4.59 -6.27 2.75
N SER A 82 5.11 -5.25 2.08
CA SER A 82 6.52 -4.89 2.05
C SER A 82 6.66 -3.49 2.60
N VAL A 83 7.19 -3.37 3.81
CA VAL A 83 7.48 -2.07 4.42
C VAL A 83 8.96 -1.79 4.21
N THR A 84 9.28 -0.56 3.85
CA THR A 84 10.65 -0.09 3.67
C THR A 84 10.82 1.18 4.49
N ASP A 85 11.64 1.12 5.54
CA ASP A 85 12.02 2.31 6.27
C ASP A 85 13.13 3.06 5.51
N MET A 86 12.80 4.25 5.02
CA MET A 86 13.80 5.10 4.35
C MET A 86 14.83 5.67 5.34
N ARG A 87 14.58 5.63 6.65
CA ARG A 87 15.57 5.95 7.70
C ARG A 87 16.61 4.84 7.81
N ASP A 88 16.17 3.59 7.71
CA ASP A 88 17.03 2.40 7.83
C ASP A 88 17.88 2.16 6.57
N ILE A 89 17.43 2.63 5.40
CA ILE A 89 18.21 2.60 4.15
C ILE A 89 19.57 3.31 4.27
N ARG A 90 19.78 4.18 5.27
CA ARG A 90 21.07 4.84 5.51
C ARG A 90 21.93 4.16 6.58
N VAL A 91 21.41 3.22 7.35
CA VAL A 91 22.17 2.56 8.43
C VAL A 91 21.91 1.06 8.37
N ARG A 92 22.75 0.35 7.62
CA ARG A 92 23.03 -1.06 7.94
C ARG A 92 23.50 -1.12 9.40
N ARG A 93 22.60 -1.33 10.35
CA ARG A 93 22.97 -1.90 11.65
C ARG A 93 22.80 -3.40 11.54
N LYS A 94 23.90 -4.06 11.12
CA LYS A 94 24.08 -5.51 11.25
C LYS A 94 23.79 -5.90 12.71
N ARG A 95 22.95 -6.92 12.90
CA ARG A 95 23.06 -7.80 14.06
C ARG A 95 24.20 -8.79 13.84
#